data_AF-A0A357IXK6-F1
#
_entry.id   AF-A0A357IXK6-F1
#
_cell.length_a   1.000
_cell.length_b   1.000
_cell.length_c   1.000
_cell.angle_alpha   90.00
_cell.angle_beta   90.00
_cell.angle_gamma   90.00
#
_symmetry.space_group_name_H-M   'P 1'
#
loop_
_entity.id
_entity.type
_entity.pdbx_description
1 polymer ?
#
loop_
_entity_poly.entity_id
_entity_poly.type
_entity_poly.pdbx_seq_one_letter_code
_entity_poly.pdbx_strand_id
1 'polypeptide(L)'
;MVLDFRRIKERGWSFRLTWDLFMIFVAVVNLIMILFDLTYFIFRPQYRSAVPELVQFYDPYKGVESNPEFEAYISLGSNYFEEEDGQQTRYRNELTDLSRELGNTYREFFEETGQWQSIRSMTSRMHDSLPESSQVFSTRQYRLQDVGPLFWQELEPSEQKPIFDSTIRPTFDRIYYRHREIDGSFVDRFILFDAPFLILF
;
A
#
# COMPACT_ATOMS: atom_id res chain seq x y z
N MET A 1 43.80 -55.21 -24.73
CA MET A 1 42.75 -54.36 -25.32
C MET A 1 42.18 -53.50 -24.19
N VAL A 2 43.01 -52.60 -23.66
CA VAL A 2 42.91 -51.14 -23.82
C VAL A 2 41.46 -50.66 -23.71
N LEU A 3 41.10 -50.19 -22.51
CA LEU A 3 39.89 -49.42 -22.25
C LEU A 3 39.81 -48.29 -23.28
N ASP A 4 38.80 -48.36 -24.14
CA ASP A 4 38.57 -47.39 -25.20
C ASP A 4 38.10 -46.06 -24.58
N PHE A 5 39.02 -45.10 -24.48
CA PHE A 5 38.79 -43.74 -24.01
C PHE A 5 37.87 -42.92 -24.92
N ARG A 6 37.34 -43.49 -26.03
CA ARG A 6 36.40 -42.81 -26.93
C ARG A 6 35.04 -42.48 -26.33
N ARG A 7 34.68 -43.02 -25.15
CA ARG A 7 33.49 -42.57 -24.39
C ARG A 7 33.65 -41.25 -23.63
N ILE A 8 34.82 -40.62 -23.65
CA ILE A 8 35.00 -39.27 -23.05
C ILE A 8 34.52 -38.15 -24.00
N LYS A 9 34.05 -38.49 -25.20
CA LYS A 9 33.45 -37.55 -26.15
C LYS A 9 31.94 -37.28 -25.92
N GLU A 10 31.35 -37.76 -24.82
CA GLU A 10 29.96 -37.43 -24.44
C GLU A 10 29.87 -36.20 -23.51
N ARG A 11 31.00 -35.66 -23.05
CA ARG A 11 31.04 -34.63 -21.99
C ARG A 11 30.80 -33.19 -22.45
N GLY A 12 30.77 -32.93 -23.76
CA GLY A 12 30.56 -31.58 -24.31
C GLY A 12 29.10 -31.22 -24.59
N TRP A 13 28.22 -32.22 -24.74
CA TRP A 13 26.80 -32.01 -25.02
C TRP A 13 26.00 -31.74 -23.74
N SER A 14 26.35 -32.42 -22.64
CA SER A 14 25.71 -32.19 -21.34
C SER A 14 25.98 -30.78 -20.81
N PHE A 15 27.21 -30.27 -20.94
CA PHE A 15 27.53 -28.93 -20.43
C PHE A 15 26.81 -27.82 -21.22
N ARG A 16 26.77 -27.92 -22.55
CA ARG A 16 25.99 -26.99 -23.38
C ARG A 16 24.51 -27.04 -23.04
N LEU A 17 23.94 -28.24 -22.91
CA LEU A 17 22.51 -28.39 -22.59
C LEU A 17 22.16 -27.92 -21.17
N THR A 18 23.03 -28.16 -20.18
CA THR A 18 22.87 -27.61 -18.83
C THR A 18 22.99 -26.08 -18.84
N TRP A 19 23.93 -25.52 -19.63
CA TRP A 19 24.08 -24.08 -19.77
C TRP A 19 22.87 -23.44 -20.48
N ASP A 20 22.38 -24.06 -21.55
CA ASP A 20 21.17 -23.61 -22.25
C ASP A 20 19.95 -23.66 -21.33
N LEU A 21 19.80 -24.75 -20.56
CA LEU A 21 18.73 -24.88 -19.57
C LEU A 21 18.84 -23.81 -18.46
N PHE A 22 20.06 -23.52 -18.00
CA PHE A 22 20.31 -22.45 -17.04
C PHE A 22 19.94 -21.08 -17.62
N MET A 23 20.34 -20.77 -18.85
CA MET A 23 20.00 -19.52 -19.52
C MET A 23 18.48 -19.38 -19.72
N ILE A 24 17.78 -20.44 -20.11
CA ILE A 24 16.32 -20.45 -20.21
C ILE A 24 15.70 -20.20 -18.83
N PHE A 25 16.19 -20.85 -17.79
CA PHE A 25 15.71 -20.64 -16.42
C PHE A 25 15.90 -19.19 -15.98
N VAL A 26 17.09 -18.61 -16.19
CA VAL A 26 17.38 -17.20 -15.90
C VAL A 26 16.45 -16.27 -16.67
N ALA A 27 16.18 -16.55 -17.96
CA ALA A 27 15.27 -15.76 -18.78
C ALA A 27 13.82 -15.81 -18.26
N VAL A 28 13.36 -16.99 -17.84
CA VAL A 28 12.02 -17.15 -17.23
C VAL A 28 11.93 -16.38 -15.92
N VAL A 29 12.96 -16.43 -15.07
CA VAL A 29 12.99 -15.67 -13.82
C VAL A 29 12.94 -14.16 -14.12
N ASN A 30 13.73 -13.66 -15.06
CA ASN A 30 13.71 -12.26 -15.47
C ASN A 30 12.31 -11.83 -15.96
N LEU A 31 11.68 -12.64 -16.80
CA LEU A 31 10.34 -12.37 -17.30
C LEU A 31 9.30 -12.30 -16.18
N ILE A 32 9.33 -13.24 -15.22
CA ILE A 32 8.44 -13.21 -14.06
C ILE A 32 8.67 -11.93 -13.24
N MET A 33 9.92 -11.52 -13.08
CA MET A 33 10.28 -10.33 -12.32
C MET A 33 9.77 -9.03 -12.98
N ILE A 34 9.90 -8.92 -14.31
CA ILE A 34 9.36 -7.80 -15.09
C ILE A 34 7.83 -7.77 -15.00
N LEU A 35 7.17 -8.93 -15.14
CA LEU A 35 5.71 -9.03 -14.99
C LEU A 35 5.27 -8.64 -13.58
N PHE A 36 6.01 -9.05 -12.56
CA PHE A 36 5.76 -8.63 -11.18
C PHE A 36 5.88 -7.11 -11.04
N ASP A 37 6.93 -6.48 -11.56
CA ASP A 37 7.14 -5.04 -11.48
C ASP A 37 6.00 -4.24 -12.16
N LEU A 38 5.62 -4.65 -13.37
CA LEU A 38 4.54 -4.02 -14.14
C LEU A 38 3.19 -4.14 -13.44
N THR A 39 2.93 -5.26 -12.79
CA THR A 39 1.66 -5.53 -12.11
C THR A 39 1.66 -5.14 -10.63
N TYR A 40 2.81 -4.70 -10.09
CA TYR A 40 3.01 -4.44 -8.67
C TYR A 40 1.96 -3.50 -8.10
N PHE A 41 1.77 -2.32 -8.69
CA PHE A 41 0.83 -1.33 -8.18
C PHE A 41 -0.63 -1.78 -8.25
N ILE A 42 -0.99 -2.56 -9.27
CA ILE A 42 -2.36 -3.06 -9.45
C ILE A 42 -2.70 -4.06 -8.33
N PHE A 43 -1.76 -4.94 -8.00
CA PHE A 43 -1.95 -5.99 -6.99
C PHE A 43 -1.39 -5.63 -5.60
N ARG A 44 -0.80 -4.44 -5.43
CA ARG A 44 -0.23 -3.98 -4.15
C ARG A 44 -1.21 -4.11 -2.98
N PRO A 45 -2.51 -3.76 -3.10
CA PRO A 45 -3.45 -3.95 -2.00
C PRO A 45 -3.57 -5.42 -1.55
N GLN A 46 -3.56 -6.35 -2.50
CA GLN A 46 -3.61 -7.79 -2.23
C GLN A 46 -2.28 -8.27 -1.63
N TYR A 47 -1.15 -7.83 -2.18
CA TYR A 47 0.17 -8.15 -1.65
C TYR A 47 0.36 -7.64 -0.22
N ARG A 48 -0.11 -6.44 0.10
CA ARG A 48 -0.01 -5.86 1.46
C ARG A 48 -0.80 -6.69 2.48
N SER A 49 -1.91 -7.29 2.06
CA SER A 49 -2.72 -8.17 2.91
C SER A 49 -2.18 -9.61 3.03
N ALA A 50 -1.61 -10.16 1.95
CA ALA A 50 -1.24 -11.57 1.88
C ALA A 50 0.23 -11.84 2.22
N VAL A 51 1.14 -10.93 1.82
CA VAL A 51 2.60 -11.05 1.98
C VAL A 51 3.19 -9.67 2.32
N PRO A 52 2.91 -9.13 3.53
CA PRO A 52 3.30 -7.77 3.90
C PRO A 52 4.82 -7.56 3.85
N GLU A 53 5.64 -8.59 4.13
CA GLU A 53 7.10 -8.45 4.08
C GLU A 53 7.60 -8.15 2.66
N LEU A 54 6.96 -8.73 1.63
CA LEU A 54 7.32 -8.46 0.24
C LEU A 54 7.03 -7.00 -0.13
N VAL A 55 5.89 -6.46 0.33
CA VAL A 55 5.52 -5.06 0.09
C VAL A 55 6.48 -4.11 0.80
N GLN A 56 6.81 -4.37 2.07
CA GLN A 56 7.76 -3.55 2.82
C GLN A 56 9.16 -3.58 2.20
N PHE A 57 9.58 -4.73 1.66
CA PHE A 57 10.85 -4.86 0.96
C PHE A 57 10.84 -4.12 -0.39
N TYR A 58 9.76 -4.20 -1.16
CA TYR A 58 9.70 -3.70 -2.54
C TYR A 58 9.29 -2.23 -2.66
N ASP A 59 8.44 -1.73 -1.75
CA ASP A 59 7.95 -0.35 -1.72
C ASP A 59 9.08 0.70 -1.82
N PRO A 60 10.20 0.60 -1.07
CA PRO A 60 11.32 1.53 -1.19
C PRO A 60 11.94 1.60 -2.59
N TYR A 61 11.94 0.49 -3.35
CA TYR A 61 12.45 0.45 -4.71
C TYR A 61 11.50 1.11 -5.71
N LYS A 62 10.20 1.15 -5.42
CA LYS A 62 9.19 1.89 -6.21
C LYS A 62 8.93 3.30 -5.69
N GLY A 63 9.72 3.77 -4.72
CA GLY A 63 9.60 5.08 -4.08
C GLY A 63 8.32 5.23 -3.26
N VAL A 64 7.74 4.13 -2.83
CA VAL A 64 6.48 4.09 -2.11
C VAL A 64 6.75 4.17 -0.61
N GLU A 65 6.05 5.06 0.08
CA GLU A 65 6.10 5.20 1.53
C GLU A 65 4.69 5.30 2.11
N SER A 66 4.50 4.69 3.29
CA SER A 66 3.30 4.93 4.09
C SER A 66 3.40 6.30 4.74
N ASN A 67 2.29 7.02 4.82
CA ASN A 67 2.30 8.32 5.46
C ASN A 67 2.27 8.14 7.00
N PRO A 68 3.24 8.69 7.74
CA PRO A 68 3.26 8.60 9.20
C PRO A 68 1.98 9.11 9.87
N GLU A 69 1.32 10.11 9.30
CA GLU A 69 0.09 10.68 9.86
C GLU A 69 -1.13 9.76 9.65
N PHE A 70 -1.19 9.01 8.54
CA PHE A 70 -2.24 8.01 8.32
C PHE A 70 -2.06 6.81 9.26
N GLU A 71 -0.82 6.36 9.44
CA GLU A 71 -0.49 5.31 10.42
C GLU A 71 -0.79 5.76 11.85
N ALA A 72 -0.49 7.04 12.18
CA ALA A 72 -0.84 7.63 13.47
C ALA A 72 -2.36 7.64 13.67
N TYR A 73 -3.14 8.01 12.65
CA TYR A 73 -4.61 7.99 12.70
C TYR A 73 -5.17 6.59 12.99
N ILE A 74 -4.67 5.58 12.28
CA ILE A 74 -5.06 4.17 12.48
C ILE A 74 -4.66 3.69 13.89
N SER A 75 -3.47 4.04 14.33
CA SER A 75 -2.96 3.65 15.65
C SER A 75 -3.79 4.27 16.77
N LEU A 76 -4.09 5.57 16.67
CA LEU A 76 -4.96 6.28 17.61
C LEU A 76 -6.37 5.67 17.65
N GLY A 77 -6.94 5.34 16.50
CA GLY A 77 -8.24 4.67 16.42
C GLY A 77 -8.23 3.29 17.06
N SER A 78 -7.14 2.52 16.90
CA SER A 78 -6.99 1.21 17.55
C SER A 78 -6.95 1.36 19.07
N ASN A 79 -6.10 2.25 19.58
CA ASN A 79 -5.97 2.52 21.02
C ASN A 79 -7.28 3.03 21.63
N TYR A 80 -8.02 3.88 20.89
CA TYR A 80 -9.33 4.38 21.30
C TYR A 80 -10.35 3.26 21.57
N PHE A 81 -10.27 2.13 20.88
CA PHE A 81 -11.16 0.98 21.08
C PHE A 81 -10.63 -0.07 22.06
N GLU A 82 -9.34 -0.01 22.42
CA GLU A 82 -8.68 -0.97 23.33
C GLU A 82 -8.63 -0.48 24.78
N GLU A 83 -8.52 0.84 25.00
CA GLU A 83 -8.35 1.43 26.32
C GLU A 83 -9.69 1.72 27.04
N GLU A 84 -9.71 1.62 28.37
CA GLU A 84 -10.88 1.97 29.19
C GLU A 84 -11.08 3.50 29.33
N ASP A 85 -12.30 3.88 29.73
CA ASP A 85 -12.94 5.22 29.76
C ASP A 85 -12.03 6.44 30.08
N GLY A 86 -10.97 6.26 30.87
CA GLY A 86 -10.07 7.32 31.30
C GLY A 86 -9.22 7.96 30.19
N GLN A 87 -8.81 7.21 29.16
CA GLN A 87 -8.03 7.76 28.03
C GLN A 87 -8.86 7.95 26.76
N GLN A 88 -10.06 7.37 26.71
CA GLN A 88 -10.91 7.38 25.52
C GLN A 88 -11.29 8.80 25.08
N THR A 89 -11.57 9.69 26.04
CA THR A 89 -11.85 11.11 25.75
C THR A 89 -10.66 11.81 25.09
N ARG A 90 -9.43 11.49 25.53
CA ARG A 90 -8.21 12.07 24.96
C ARG A 90 -8.02 11.60 23.51
N TYR A 91 -8.09 10.30 23.26
CA TYR A 91 -7.95 9.75 21.90
C TYR A 91 -9.04 10.27 20.97
N ARG A 92 -10.29 10.40 21.45
CA ARG A 92 -11.39 11.01 20.69
C ARG A 92 -11.06 12.42 20.22
N ASN A 93 -10.49 13.25 21.10
CA ASN A 93 -10.09 14.61 20.75
C ASN A 93 -8.93 14.62 19.75
N GLU A 94 -7.90 13.79 19.98
CA GLU A 94 -6.76 13.66 19.05
C GLU A 94 -7.22 13.18 17.65
N LEU A 95 -8.13 12.21 17.56
CA LEU A 95 -8.72 11.74 16.30
C LEU A 95 -9.56 12.82 15.60
N THR A 96 -10.27 13.63 16.38
CA THR A 96 -11.05 14.76 15.86
C THR A 96 -10.10 15.79 15.22
N ASP A 97 -9.03 16.16 15.91
CA ASP A 97 -8.06 17.15 15.43
C ASP A 97 -7.31 16.64 14.22
N LEU A 98 -6.83 15.39 14.26
CA LEU A 98 -6.14 14.77 13.14
C LEU A 98 -7.06 14.61 11.92
N SER A 99 -8.36 14.35 12.11
CA SER A 99 -9.31 14.35 10.98
C SER A 99 -9.37 15.71 10.27
N ARG A 100 -9.32 16.81 11.02
CA ARG A 100 -9.31 18.16 10.45
C ARG A 100 -8.00 18.46 9.72
N GLU A 101 -6.88 18.12 10.35
CA GLU A 101 -5.56 18.29 9.77
C GLU A 101 -5.42 17.52 8.46
N LEU A 102 -5.68 16.21 8.49
CA LEU A 102 -5.54 15.35 7.31
C LEU A 102 -6.44 15.81 6.15
N GLY A 103 -7.70 16.14 6.44
CA GLY A 103 -8.67 16.59 5.43
C GLY A 103 -8.30 17.93 4.77
N ASN A 104 -7.58 18.80 5.49
CA ASN A 104 -7.12 20.08 4.97
C ASN A 104 -5.78 19.95 4.24
N THR A 105 -4.84 19.20 4.79
CA THR A 105 -3.47 19.07 4.28
C THR A 105 -3.40 18.19 3.03
N TYR A 106 -4.07 17.05 3.02
CA TYR A 106 -3.89 16.02 1.96
C TYR A 106 -4.89 16.10 0.82
N ARG A 107 -5.72 17.15 0.77
CA ARG A 107 -6.74 17.29 -0.28
C ARG A 107 -6.13 17.23 -1.68
N GLU A 108 -5.14 18.09 -1.96
CA GLU A 108 -4.48 18.15 -3.26
C GLU A 108 -3.77 16.84 -3.57
N PHE A 109 -3.08 16.27 -2.57
CA PHE A 109 -2.44 14.95 -2.69
C PHE A 109 -3.42 13.86 -3.15
N PHE A 110 -4.61 13.76 -2.55
CA PHE A 110 -5.59 12.74 -2.94
C PHE A 110 -6.16 12.99 -4.34
N GLU A 111 -6.36 14.25 -4.72
CA GLU A 111 -6.82 14.65 -6.06
C GLU A 111 -5.76 14.29 -7.13
N GLU A 112 -4.49 14.61 -6.89
CA GLU A 112 -3.37 14.38 -7.84
C GLU A 112 -2.98 12.91 -7.98
N THR A 113 -3.11 12.12 -6.91
CA THR A 113 -2.74 10.70 -6.90
C THR A 113 -3.87 9.77 -7.34
N GLY A 114 -5.06 10.31 -7.62
CA GLY A 114 -6.24 9.51 -7.98
C GLY A 114 -6.84 8.72 -6.81
N GLN A 115 -6.38 8.96 -5.58
CA GLN A 115 -6.82 8.25 -4.36
C GLN A 115 -8.06 8.90 -3.72
N TRP A 116 -8.53 10.03 -4.28
CA TRP A 116 -9.70 10.78 -3.81
C TRP A 116 -10.97 9.94 -3.71
N GLN A 117 -11.18 8.98 -4.62
CA GLN A 117 -12.40 8.16 -4.59
C GLN A 117 -12.45 7.25 -3.35
N SER A 118 -11.31 6.74 -2.88
CA SER A 118 -11.22 5.94 -1.66
C SER A 118 -11.56 6.78 -0.43
N ILE A 119 -10.97 7.98 -0.32
CA ILE A 119 -11.28 8.93 0.75
C ILE A 119 -12.76 9.33 0.72
N ARG A 120 -13.31 9.64 -0.45
CA ARG A 120 -14.73 10.01 -0.59
C ARG A 120 -15.67 8.88 -0.19
N SER A 121 -15.34 7.65 -0.54
CA SER A 121 -16.14 6.49 -0.15
C SER A 121 -16.10 6.29 1.36
N MET A 122 -14.93 6.47 1.98
CA MET A 122 -14.75 6.44 3.44
C MET A 122 -15.54 7.55 4.13
N THR A 123 -15.41 8.81 3.71
CA THR A 123 -16.11 9.93 4.33
C THR A 123 -17.62 9.88 4.12
N SER A 124 -18.09 9.32 3.00
CA SER A 124 -19.52 9.04 2.80
C SER A 124 -20.03 8.02 3.81
N ARG A 125 -19.31 6.91 4.02
CA ARG A 125 -19.69 5.90 5.02
C ARG A 125 -19.72 6.45 6.44
N MET A 126 -18.76 7.32 6.79
CA MET A 126 -18.76 8.02 8.07
C MET A 126 -19.98 8.94 8.19
N HIS A 127 -20.29 9.71 7.14
CA HIS A 127 -21.43 10.62 7.12
C HIS A 127 -22.77 9.88 7.22
N ASP A 128 -22.95 8.82 6.45
CA ASP A 128 -24.17 8.00 6.42
C ASP A 128 -24.46 7.34 7.78
N SER A 129 -23.43 7.21 8.63
CA SER A 129 -23.58 6.68 9.99
C SER A 129 -23.98 7.71 11.03
N LEU A 130 -23.85 9.01 10.73
CA LEU A 130 -24.19 10.07 11.67
C LEU A 130 -25.70 10.15 11.91
N PRO A 131 -26.12 10.53 13.13
CA PRO A 131 -27.51 10.93 13.39
C PRO A 131 -27.99 11.99 12.39
N GLU A 132 -29.25 11.92 11.98
CA GLU A 132 -29.83 12.86 10.99
C GLU A 132 -29.64 14.34 11.38
N SER A 133 -29.65 14.63 12.69
CA SER A 133 -29.39 15.97 13.24
C SER A 133 -27.96 16.48 13.01
N SER A 134 -27.00 15.57 12.88
CA SER A 134 -25.57 15.86 12.79
C SER A 134 -25.03 15.60 11.37
N GLN A 135 -25.90 15.23 10.43
CA GLN A 135 -25.51 15.04 9.03
C GLN A 135 -25.12 16.37 8.38
N VAL A 136 -23.92 16.39 7.79
CA VAL A 136 -23.44 17.52 7.00
C VAL A 136 -24.25 17.61 5.70
N PHE A 137 -25.06 18.65 5.53
CA PHE A 137 -25.77 18.89 4.26
C PHE A 137 -24.80 19.45 3.22
N SER A 138 -24.27 18.57 2.36
CA SER A 138 -23.37 18.96 1.26
C SER A 138 -23.93 18.49 -0.07
N THR A 139 -24.05 19.42 -1.02
CA THR A 139 -24.53 19.13 -2.39
C THR A 139 -23.43 18.58 -3.30
N ARG A 140 -22.15 18.59 -2.87
CA ARG A 140 -21.04 18.22 -3.78
C ARG A 140 -19.97 17.28 -3.25
N GLN A 141 -19.71 17.16 -1.95
CA GLN A 141 -18.76 16.16 -1.40
C GLN A 141 -18.73 16.20 0.14
N TYR A 142 -18.64 15.03 0.77
CA TYR A 142 -18.32 14.87 2.19
C TYR A 142 -16.81 14.86 2.39
N ARG A 143 -16.28 15.80 3.18
CA ARG A 143 -14.83 15.92 3.42
C ARG A 143 -14.46 15.40 4.81
N LEU A 144 -13.23 14.91 4.95
CA LEU A 144 -12.77 14.30 6.21
C LEU A 144 -12.73 15.30 7.36
N GLN A 145 -12.33 16.55 7.09
CA GLN A 145 -12.29 17.61 8.09
C GLN A 145 -13.67 18.01 8.61
N ASP A 146 -14.72 17.76 7.84
CA ASP A 146 -16.10 18.11 8.19
C ASP A 146 -16.78 16.95 8.91
N VAL A 147 -16.64 15.73 8.37
CA VAL A 147 -17.34 14.53 8.84
C VAL A 147 -16.58 13.79 9.93
N GLY A 148 -15.25 13.77 9.87
CA GLY A 148 -14.41 13.05 10.83
C GLY A 148 -14.63 13.49 12.28
N PRO A 149 -14.58 14.80 12.59
CA PRO A 149 -14.89 15.31 13.93
C PRO A 149 -16.24 14.84 14.45
N LEU A 150 -17.29 14.95 13.64
CA LEU A 150 -18.64 14.54 14.02
C LEU A 150 -18.71 13.04 14.24
N PHE A 151 -18.07 12.25 13.38
CA PHE A 151 -18.03 10.80 13.51
C PHE A 151 -17.45 10.38 14.86
N TRP A 152 -16.34 10.99 15.29
CA TRP A 152 -15.70 10.66 16.57
C TRP A 152 -16.45 11.22 17.78
N GLN A 153 -17.11 12.37 17.65
CA GLN A 153 -17.76 13.06 18.76
C GLN A 153 -19.19 12.61 19.02
N GLU A 154 -19.97 12.37 17.97
CA GLU A 154 -21.43 12.18 18.04
C GLU A 154 -21.86 10.71 18.13
N LEU A 155 -21.02 9.79 17.66
CA LEU A 155 -21.32 8.35 17.68
C LEU A 155 -20.78 7.67 18.93
N GLU A 156 -21.44 6.58 19.29
CA GLU A 156 -20.95 5.70 20.35
C GLU A 156 -19.83 4.79 19.83
N PRO A 157 -18.86 4.39 20.68
CA PRO A 157 -17.75 3.52 20.27
C PRO A 157 -18.20 2.23 19.59
N SER A 158 -19.35 1.68 20.01
CA SER A 158 -19.93 0.46 19.43
C SER A 158 -20.36 0.61 17.97
N GLU A 159 -20.75 1.82 17.56
CA GLU A 159 -21.13 2.15 16.18
C GLU A 159 -19.92 2.56 15.34
N GLN A 160 -18.93 3.21 15.98
CA GLN A 160 -17.69 3.65 15.32
C GLN A 160 -16.80 2.48 14.94
N LYS A 161 -16.63 1.48 15.84
CA LYS A 161 -15.71 0.35 15.64
C LYS A 161 -15.91 -0.42 14.34
N PRO A 162 -17.12 -0.88 13.96
CA PRO A 162 -17.30 -1.61 12.71
C PRO A 162 -16.97 -0.78 11.48
N ILE A 163 -17.27 0.53 11.49
CA ILE A 163 -16.92 1.44 10.38
C ILE A 163 -15.41 1.67 10.33
N PHE A 164 -14.79 1.81 11.50
CA PHE A 164 -13.35 1.97 11.61
C PHE A 164 -12.59 0.77 11.02
N ASP A 165 -12.93 -0.44 11.46
CA ASP A 165 -12.24 -1.66 11.04
C ASP A 165 -12.53 -2.04 9.58
N SER A 166 -13.76 -1.80 9.09
CA SER A 166 -14.15 -2.20 7.73
C SER A 166 -13.84 -1.16 6.65
N THR A 167 -13.76 0.13 7.03
CA THR A 167 -13.71 1.24 6.06
C THR A 167 -12.51 2.15 6.31
N ILE A 168 -12.36 2.70 7.51
CA ILE A 168 -11.35 3.74 7.78
C ILE A 168 -9.93 3.16 7.73
N ARG A 169 -9.66 2.14 8.56
CA ARG A 169 -8.37 1.45 8.62
C ARG A 169 -7.91 0.98 7.24
N PRO A 170 -8.69 0.17 6.49
CA PRO A 170 -8.24 -0.32 5.18
C PRO A 170 -8.11 0.79 4.12
N THR A 171 -8.82 1.92 4.27
CA THR A 171 -8.65 3.05 3.34
C THR A 171 -7.29 3.70 3.55
N PHE A 172 -6.95 4.07 4.78
CA PHE A 172 -5.66 4.69 5.10
C PHE A 172 -4.49 3.74 4.88
N ASP A 173 -4.64 2.44 5.16
CA ASP A 173 -3.63 1.42 4.85
C ASP A 173 -3.32 1.30 3.34
N ARG A 174 -4.29 1.60 2.48
CA ARG A 174 -4.08 1.52 1.03
C ARG A 174 -3.47 2.78 0.46
N ILE A 175 -3.60 3.90 1.17
CA ILE A 175 -3.08 5.16 0.71
C ILE A 175 -1.57 5.16 0.87
N TYR A 176 -0.88 5.61 -0.17
CA TYR A 176 0.59 5.65 -0.18
C TYR A 176 1.09 6.89 -0.90
N TYR A 177 2.20 7.41 -0.40
CA TYR A 177 2.96 8.46 -1.07
C TYR A 177 3.96 7.81 -2.04
N ARG A 178 4.10 8.38 -3.24
CA ARG A 178 5.11 7.96 -4.21
C ARG A 178 6.04 9.12 -4.51
N HIS A 179 7.31 8.95 -4.15
CA HIS A 179 8.35 9.93 -4.38
C HIS A 179 8.56 10.21 -5.87
N ARG A 180 8.86 11.47 -6.17
CA ARG A 180 9.32 11.91 -7.47
C ARG A 180 10.77 12.34 -7.40
N GLU A 181 11.50 12.10 -8.48
CA GLU A 181 12.85 12.63 -8.67
C GLU A 181 12.80 14.12 -9.08
N ILE A 182 13.97 14.75 -9.16
CA ILE A 182 14.11 16.19 -9.49
C ILE A 182 13.54 16.50 -10.88
N ASP A 183 13.57 15.54 -11.79
CA ASP A 183 13.01 15.65 -13.14
C ASP A 183 11.47 15.44 -13.19
N GLY A 184 10.83 15.14 -12.05
CA GLY A 184 9.41 14.90 -11.93
C GLY A 184 8.97 13.46 -12.25
N SER A 185 9.89 12.60 -12.69
CA SER A 185 9.63 11.18 -12.85
C SER A 185 9.39 10.52 -11.49
N PHE A 186 8.68 9.40 -11.46
CA PHE A 186 8.55 8.65 -10.22
C PHE A 186 9.84 7.91 -9.93
N VAL A 187 10.23 7.86 -8.65
CA VAL A 187 11.34 7.01 -8.21
C VAL A 187 11.03 5.57 -8.61
N ASP A 188 11.93 4.99 -9.41
CA ASP A 188 11.86 3.61 -9.84
C ASP A 188 13.25 3.01 -9.94
N ARG A 189 13.58 2.19 -8.96
CA ARG A 189 14.90 1.55 -8.80
C ARG A 189 14.87 0.08 -9.24
N PHE A 190 13.86 -0.33 -10.01
CA PHE A 190 13.76 -1.70 -10.54
C PHE A 190 15.02 -2.14 -11.29
N ILE A 191 15.72 -1.20 -11.93
CA ILE A 191 17.00 -1.45 -12.61
C ILE A 191 18.04 -2.15 -11.72
N LEU A 192 18.01 -1.95 -10.39
CA LEU A 192 18.91 -2.64 -9.47
C LEU A 192 18.70 -4.16 -9.48
N PHE A 193 17.45 -4.60 -9.67
CA PHE A 193 17.13 -6.01 -9.79
C PHE A 193 17.31 -6.53 -11.22
N ASP A 194 17.13 -5.68 -12.22
CA ASP A 194 17.27 -6.07 -13.64
C ASP A 194 18.74 -6.10 -14.13
N ALA A 195 19.63 -5.33 -13.50
CA ALA A 195 21.03 -5.19 -13.92
C ALA A 195 21.79 -6.52 -14.09
N PRO A 196 21.66 -7.54 -13.19
CA PRO A 196 22.33 -8.83 -13.38
C PRO A 196 21.88 -9.53 -14.67
N PHE A 197 20.63 -9.37 -15.08
CA PHE A 197 20.10 -9.97 -16.31
C PHE A 197 20.60 -9.22 -17.54
N LEU A 198 20.66 -7.89 -17.49
CA LEU A 198 21.26 -7.07 -18.57
C LEU A 198 22.75 -7.36 -18.80
N ILE A 199 23.46 -7.89 -17.80
CA ILE A 199 24.86 -8.33 -17.95
C ILE A 199 24.93 -9.74 -18.56
N LEU A 200 23.93 -10.58 -18.32
CA LEU A 200 23.90 -11.98 -18.77
C LEU A 200 23.34 -12.16 -20.19
N PHE A 201 22.49 -11.26 -20.67
CA PHE A 201 21.87 -11.28 -22.00
C PHE A 201 22.46 -10.23 -22.94
#